data_AF-A0A6G0VVY4-F1
#
_entry.id   AF-A0A6G0VVY4-F1
#
_cell.length_a   1.000
_cell.length_b   1.000
_cell.length_c   1.000
_cell.angle_alpha   90.00
_cell.angle_beta   90.00
_cell.angle_gamma   90.00
#
_symmetry.space_group_name_H-M   'P 1'
#
loop_
_entity.id
_entity.type
_entity.pdbx_description
1 polymer ?
#
loop_
_entity_poly.entity_id
_entity_poly.type
_entity_poly.pdbx_seq_one_letter_code
_entity_poly.pdbx_strand_id
1 'polypeptide(L)' 'FNLTREQGTFALPSFSILDTVLGDTCPRTSFCQPHKYRSTDGSCNNIQHELWGRASTALQRILPPKYG' A
#
# COMPACT_ATOMS: atom_id res chain seq x y z
N PHE A 1 -11.03 -21.98 2.34
CA PHE A 1 -10.02 -21.45 3.29
C PHE A 1 -10.73 -20.78 4.43
N ASN A 2 -10.39 -21.09 5.68
CA ASN A 2 -11.05 -20.54 6.87
C ASN A 2 -9.99 -19.79 7.68
N LEU A 3 -9.85 -18.48 7.43
CA LEU A 3 -8.86 -17.62 8.08
C LEU A 3 -9.48 -16.92 9.28
N THR A 4 -8.71 -16.75 10.35
CA THR A 4 -9.11 -15.85 11.43
C THR A 4 -9.02 -14.39 10.98
N ARG A 5 -9.70 -13.50 11.70
CA ARG A 5 -9.64 -12.05 11.43
C ARG A 5 -8.21 -11.52 11.50
N GLU A 6 -7.44 -12.01 12.45
CA GLU A 6 -6.06 -11.61 12.69
C GLU A 6 -5.16 -12.08 11.56
N GLN A 7 -5.35 -13.31 11.07
CA GLN A 7 -4.63 -13.83 9.91
C GLN A 7 -4.91 -13.01 8.65
N GLY A 8 -6.18 -12.70 8.40
CA GLY A 8 -6.58 -11.87 7.27
C GLY A 8 -6.03 -10.44 7.34
N THR A 9 -5.95 -9.86 8.55
CA THR A 9 -5.55 -8.46 8.75
C THR A 9 -4.04 -8.28 8.78
N PHE A 10 -3.30 -9.15 9.48
CA PHE A 10 -1.89 -8.92 9.79
C PHE A 10 -0.94 -9.94 9.14
N ALA A 11 -1.41 -11.16 8.87
CA ALA A 11 -0.55 -12.21 8.32
C ALA A 11 -0.53 -12.20 6.79
N LEU A 12 -1.69 -12.13 6.12
CA LEU A 12 -1.73 -12.16 4.65
C LEU A 12 -0.88 -11.05 3.99
N PRO A 13 -0.88 -9.79 4.46
CA PRO A 13 -0.06 -8.74 3.85
C PRO A 13 1.45 -8.92 4.04
N SER A 14 1.90 -9.78 4.95
CA SER A 14 3.32 -10.03 5.21
C SER A 14 3.88 -11.22 4.42
N PHE A 15 3.03 -12.02 3.76
CA PHE A 15 3.50 -13.04 2.84
C PHE A 15 4.13 -12.41 1.59
N SER A 16 5.30 -12.91 1.22
CA SER A 16 5.94 -12.51 -0.03
C SER A 16 5.07 -12.90 -1.21
N ILE A 17 4.83 -11.94 -2.11
CA ILE A 17 4.18 -12.14 -3.41
C ILE A 17 5.21 -12.17 -4.55
N LEU A 18 6.51 -12.16 -4.24
CA LEU A 18 7.57 -12.31 -5.22
C LEU A 18 7.44 -13.67 -5.92
N ASP A 19 7.80 -13.73 -7.20
CA ASP A 19 7.70 -14.93 -8.05
C ASP A 19 6.27 -15.50 -8.19
N THR A 20 5.26 -14.63 -8.03
CA THR A 20 3.86 -14.98 -8.27
C THR A 20 3.23 -14.05 -9.32
N VAL A 21 2.13 -14.48 -9.92
CA VAL A 21 1.33 -13.66 -10.86
C VAL A 21 0.88 -12.33 -10.23
N LEU A 22 0.66 -12.33 -8.91
CA LEU A 22 0.28 -11.11 -8.20
C LEU A 22 1.45 -10.11 -8.12
N GLY A 23 2.67 -10.60 -7.94
CA GLY A 23 3.88 -9.78 -7.92
C GLY A 23 4.08 -8.98 -9.20
N ASP A 24 3.80 -9.58 -10.35
CA ASP A 24 3.92 -8.94 -11.66
C ASP A 24 2.83 -7.89 -11.93
N THR A 25 1.72 -7.96 -11.19
CA THR A 25 0.55 -7.07 -11.37
C THR A 25 0.63 -5.83 -10.46
N CYS A 26 1.35 -5.89 -9.35
CA CYS A 26 1.43 -4.77 -8.40
C CYS A 26 2.08 -3.53 -9.04
N PRO A 27 1.49 -2.32 -8.90
CA PRO A 27 2.08 -1.10 -9.43
C PRO A 27 3.47 -0.87 -8.85
N ARG A 28 4.48 -0.69 -9.71
CA ARG A 28 5.81 -0.31 -9.27
C ARG A 28 5.78 1.12 -8.74
N THR A 29 6.37 1.34 -7.57
CA THR A 29 6.62 2.69 -7.05
C THR A 29 7.64 3.38 -7.95
N SER A 30 7.35 4.62 -8.34
CA SER A 30 8.28 5.43 -9.13
C SER A 30 9.43 5.90 -8.24
N PHE A 31 10.58 6.16 -8.87
CA PHE A 31 11.67 6.81 -8.17
C PHE A 31 11.24 8.24 -7.80
N CYS A 32 11.28 8.57 -6.51
CA CYS A 32 10.91 9.90 -6.03
C CYS A 32 12.10 10.87 -6.02
N GLN A 33 11.99 11.99 -6.74
CA GLN A 33 12.98 13.07 -6.73
C GLN A 33 12.47 14.27 -5.92
N PRO A 34 13.33 14.97 -5.15
CA PRO A 34 12.94 16.20 -4.49
C PRO A 34 12.58 17.29 -5.51
N HIS A 35 11.40 17.88 -5.35
CA HIS A 35 10.94 19.00 -6.16
C HIS A 35 10.46 20.14 -5.26
N LYS A 36 10.54 21.38 -5.77
CA LYS A 36 10.14 22.58 -5.01
C LYS A 36 8.63 22.65 -4.75
N TYR A 37 7.82 22.02 -5.59
CA TYR A 37 6.36 22.12 -5.56
C TYR A 37 5.70 20.75 -5.38
N ARG A 38 4.46 20.76 -4.91
CA ARG A 38 3.65 19.55 -4.73
C ARG A 38 3.22 19.00 -6.08
N SER A 39 3.22 17.67 -6.21
CA SER A 39 2.54 17.00 -7.31
C SER A 39 1.02 17.18 -7.20
N THR A 40 0.33 17.06 -8.32
CA THR A 40 -1.14 17.24 -8.39
C THR A 40 -1.90 16.14 -7.66
N ASP A 41 -1.30 14.96 -7.51
CA ASP A 41 -1.88 13.81 -6.83
C ASP A 41 -1.34 13.60 -5.41
N GLY A 42 -0.38 14.41 -4.95
CA GLY A 42 0.24 14.28 -3.63
C GLY A 42 1.33 13.21 -3.52
N SER A 43 1.72 12.57 -4.63
CA SER A 43 2.92 11.72 -4.69
C SER A 43 4.17 12.46 -4.18
N CYS A 44 5.16 11.71 -3.68
CA CYS A 44 6.47 12.25 -3.33
C CYS A 44 6.52 13.26 -2.17
N ASN A 45 5.45 13.40 -1.39
CA ASN A 45 5.48 14.20 -0.16
C ASN A 45 6.35 13.52 0.92
N ASN A 46 6.36 12.18 0.94
CA ASN A 46 7.29 11.39 1.74
C ASN A 46 8.26 10.64 0.82
N ILE A 47 9.55 10.98 0.89
CA ILE A 47 10.60 10.42 0.02
C ILE A 47 10.81 8.91 0.28
N GLN A 48 10.69 8.48 1.54
CA GLN A 48 10.83 7.06 1.91
C GLN A 48 9.59 6.25 1.53
N HIS A 49 8.43 6.91 1.47
CA HIS A 49 7.14 6.28 1.21
C HIS A 49 6.33 7.12 0.22
N GLU A 50 6.68 7.02 -1.07
CA GLU A 50 6.13 7.85 -2.16
C GLU A 50 4.59 7.91 -2.19
N LEU A 51 3.92 6.81 -1.84
CA LEU A 51 2.47 6.66 -1.92
C LEU A 51 1.71 7.25 -0.73
N TRP A 52 2.39 7.62 0.36
CA TRP A 52 1.72 8.12 1.56
C TRP A 52 1.07 9.48 1.31
N GLY A 53 -0.26 9.51 1.42
CA GLY A 53 -1.06 10.71 1.18
C GLY A 53 -1.36 11.00 -0.29
N ARG A 54 -0.96 10.12 -1.21
CA ARG A 54 -1.31 10.24 -2.64
C ARG A 54 -2.80 9.95 -2.86
N ALA A 55 -3.44 10.69 -3.75
CA ALA A 55 -4.80 10.41 -4.20
C ALA A 55 -4.90 9.00 -4.82
N SER A 56 -6.12 8.44 -4.81
CA SER A 56 -6.42 7.10 -5.33
C SER A 56 -5.60 5.98 -4.66
N THR A 57 -5.35 6.13 -3.35
CA THR A 57 -4.76 5.09 -2.49
C THR A 57 -5.77 4.65 -1.43
N ALA A 58 -5.58 3.45 -0.87
CA ALA A 58 -6.47 2.92 0.16
C ALA A 58 -6.37 3.75 1.46
N LEU A 59 -7.49 3.90 2.17
CA LEU A 59 -7.49 4.52 3.49
C LEU A 59 -6.83 3.59 4.52
N GLN A 60 -5.93 4.15 5.33
CA GLN A 60 -5.30 3.44 6.43
C GLN A 60 -6.35 3.07 7.50
N ARG A 61 -6.28 1.85 8.04
CA ARG A 61 -7.11 1.39 9.15
C ARG A 61 -6.29 1.28 10.42
N ILE A 62 -6.74 1.91 11.51
CA ILE A 62 -6.14 1.76 12.84
C ILE A 62 -6.63 0.47 13.52
N LEU A 63 -7.84 0.01 13.18
CA LEU A 63 -8.43 -1.21 13.72
C LEU A 63 -8.82 -2.20 12.60
N PRO A 64 -8.77 -3.52 12.86
CA PRO A 64 -9.21 -4.53 11.90
C PRO A 64 -10.66 -4.30 11.44
N PRO A 65 -10.98 -4.62 10.17
CA PRO A 65 -12.34 -4.50 9.68
C PRO A 65 -13.30 -5.46 10.40
N LYS A 66 -14.56 -5.03 10.57
CA LYS A 66 -15.69 -5.84 11.04
C LYS A 66 -16.83 -5.69 10.04
N TYR A 67 -16.89 -6.57 9.05
CA TYR A 67 -17.90 -6.49 7.98
C TYR A 67 -19.24 -7.13 8.35
N GLY A 68 -19.30 -7.91 9.44
CA GLY A 68 -20.51 -8.63 9.85
C GLY A 68 -20.60 -9.98 9.18
#